data_AF-A0A7J9JKE0-F1
#
_entry.id   AF-A0A7J9JKE0-F1
#
_cell.length_a   1.000
_cell.length_b   1.000
_cell.length_c   1.000
_cell.angle_alpha   90.00
_cell.angle_beta   90.00
_cell.angle_gamma   90.00
#
_symmetry.space_group_name_H-M   'P 1'
#
loop_
_entity.id
_entity.type
_entity.pdbx_description
1 polymer ?
#
loop_
_entity_poly.entity_id
_entity_poly.type
_entity_poly.pdbx_seq_one_letter_code
_entity_poly.pdbx_strand_id
1 'polypeptide(L)'
;GENLHQIATNGKATNIVWHKSSVGKVHRQEVLQQKGCVIWITGLSGSGKSTLACALCQALYSRGKLAYILDGDNVRHGLNRDLSFKAEDRAENIRRIGEVAKLFADAGIICIASVISPYRKDRDACRSLLPEGDFIEVFMNVPLQICEARDPKGLYKLARAGKINGV
;
A
#
# COMPACT_ATOMS: atom_id res chain seq x y z
N GLY A 1 18.22 -17.42 33.38
CA GLY A 1 18.91 -16.43 32.55
C GLY A 1 17.88 -15.73 31.70
N GLU A 2 17.61 -14.48 32.03
CA GLU A 2 16.90 -13.43 31.29
C GLU A 2 16.01 -13.83 30.10
N ASN A 3 14.72 -14.09 30.38
CA ASN A 3 13.64 -14.04 29.39
C ASN A 3 12.86 -12.74 29.60
N LEU A 4 13.48 -11.61 29.23
CA LEU A 4 12.78 -10.33 29.16
C LEU A 4 11.91 -10.35 27.90
N HIS A 5 10.64 -10.73 28.07
CA HIS A 5 9.61 -10.49 27.07
C HIS A 5 9.63 -9.00 26.71
N GLN A 6 10.03 -8.67 25.47
CA GLN A 6 9.89 -7.31 24.96
C GLN A 6 8.40 -6.97 24.88
N ILE A 7 7.91 -6.28 25.92
CA ILE A 7 6.61 -5.61 25.90
C ILE A 7 6.79 -4.44 24.92
N ALA A 8 6.35 -4.62 23.68
CA ALA A 8 6.43 -3.58 22.68
C ALA A 8 5.27 -2.60 22.87
N THR A 9 5.55 -1.39 23.36
CA THR A 9 4.62 -0.27 23.34
C THR A 9 4.64 0.37 21.95
N ASN A 10 3.93 -0.22 20.98
CA ASN A 10 3.69 0.43 19.68
C ASN A 10 2.31 1.10 19.69
N GLY A 11 2.28 2.38 20.07
CA GLY A 11 1.07 3.19 20.10
C GLY A 11 0.24 3.03 21.37
N LYS A 12 -1.09 3.18 21.26
CA LYS A 12 -2.03 3.17 22.41
C LYS A 12 -2.24 1.78 23.04
N ALA A 13 -1.83 0.71 22.38
CA ALA A 13 -2.00 -0.64 22.88
C ALA A 13 -0.96 -0.93 23.97
N THR A 14 -1.42 -1.34 25.16
CA THR A 14 -0.58 -1.78 26.28
C THR A 14 -0.69 -3.30 26.44
N ASN A 15 0.30 -3.91 27.10
CA ASN A 15 0.30 -5.35 27.43
C ASN A 15 0.27 -6.31 26.24
N ILE A 16 0.87 -5.94 25.10
CA ILE A 16 0.99 -6.82 23.94
C ILE A 16 2.38 -7.46 23.88
N VAL A 17 2.41 -8.74 23.54
CA VAL A 17 3.64 -9.52 23.32
C VAL A 17 3.62 -10.06 21.90
N TRP A 18 4.72 -9.89 21.17
CA TRP A 18 4.83 -10.41 19.81
C TRP A 18 4.92 -11.94 19.83
N HIS A 19 3.93 -12.62 19.26
CA HIS A 19 3.97 -14.07 19.12
C HIS A 19 4.86 -14.47 17.94
N LYS A 20 5.99 -15.12 18.23
CA LYS A 20 6.89 -15.66 17.21
C LYS A 20 6.37 -17.01 16.70
N SER A 21 6.38 -17.18 15.38
CA SER A 21 6.14 -18.47 14.72
C SER A 21 7.47 -19.16 14.41
N SER A 22 7.49 -20.49 14.40
CA SER A 22 8.64 -21.28 13.91
C SER A 22 8.88 -21.07 12.41
N VAL A 23 7.85 -20.68 11.66
CA VAL A 23 7.93 -20.35 10.24
C VAL A 23 8.06 -18.83 10.06
N GLY A 24 9.28 -18.36 9.83
CA GLY A 24 9.59 -16.95 9.49
C GLY A 24 9.57 -16.63 7.98
N LYS A 25 9.90 -15.36 7.66
CA LYS A 25 9.92 -14.81 6.29
C LYS A 25 10.78 -15.63 5.32
N VAL A 26 11.98 -16.02 5.73
CA VAL A 26 12.93 -16.76 4.87
C VAL A 26 12.33 -18.09 4.42
N HIS A 27 11.77 -18.88 5.35
CA HIS A 27 11.12 -20.15 5.02
C HIS A 27 9.96 -19.98 4.03
N ARG A 28 9.13 -18.93 4.19
CA ARG A 28 8.04 -18.64 3.24
C ARG A 28 8.57 -18.28 1.85
N GLN A 29 9.63 -17.49 1.78
CA GLN A 29 10.29 -17.12 0.53
C GLN A 29 10.94 -18.32 -0.17
N GLU A 30 11.49 -19.26 0.59
CA GLU A 30 12.01 -20.53 0.06
C GLU A 30 10.88 -21.37 -0.55
N VAL A 31 9.74 -21.51 0.14
CA VAL A 31 8.58 -22.23 -0.42
C VAL A 31 8.06 -21.57 -1.69
N LEU A 32 7.95 -20.24 -1.71
CA LEU A 32 7.43 -19.50 -2.87
C LEU A 32 8.47 -19.27 -3.98
N GLN A 33 9.75 -19.59 -3.75
CA GLN A 33 10.86 -19.31 -4.67
C GLN A 33 10.87 -17.85 -5.15
N GLN A 34 10.61 -16.92 -4.22
CA GLN A 34 10.59 -15.47 -4.47
C GLN A 34 10.85 -14.68 -3.18
N LYS A 35 11.23 -13.41 -3.32
CA LYS A 35 11.31 -12.47 -2.18
C LYS A 35 10.07 -11.60 -2.14
N GLY A 36 9.51 -11.42 -0.94
CA GLY A 36 8.40 -10.51 -0.74
C GLY A 36 8.89 -9.06 -0.69
N CYS A 37 8.15 -8.16 -1.32
CA CYS A 37 8.45 -6.73 -1.34
C CYS A 37 7.17 -5.92 -1.54
N VAL A 38 7.25 -4.61 -1.34
CA VAL A 38 6.17 -3.66 -1.60
C VAL A 38 6.54 -2.80 -2.80
N ILE A 39 5.73 -2.88 -3.84
CA ILE A 39 5.74 -1.97 -4.97
C ILE A 39 4.68 -0.91 -4.71
N TRP A 40 5.11 0.28 -4.33
CA TRP A 40 4.25 1.38 -3.94
C TRP A 40 4.05 2.36 -5.09
N ILE A 41 2.92 2.25 -5.78
CA ILE A 41 2.57 3.08 -6.93
C ILE A 41 1.80 4.33 -6.45
N THR A 42 2.40 5.50 -6.63
CA THR A 42 1.84 6.81 -6.24
C THR A 42 1.61 7.72 -7.44
N GLY A 43 0.68 8.67 -7.33
CA GLY A 43 0.37 9.65 -8.39
C GLY A 43 -1.11 10.05 -8.46
N LEU A 44 -1.41 11.02 -9.32
CA LEU A 44 -2.75 11.63 -9.45
C LEU A 44 -3.85 10.64 -9.86
N SER A 45 -5.11 10.95 -9.54
CA SER A 45 -6.25 10.23 -10.13
C SER A 45 -6.14 10.25 -11.67
N GLY A 46 -6.48 9.17 -12.37
CA GLY A 46 -6.35 9.12 -13.84
C GLY A 46 -4.91 8.99 -14.40
N SER A 47 -3.87 8.95 -13.55
CA SER A 47 -2.48 8.77 -14.02
C SER A 47 -2.15 7.35 -14.54
N GLY A 48 -3.02 6.37 -14.30
CA GLY A 48 -2.85 4.99 -14.76
C GLY A 48 -2.32 4.00 -13.71
N LYS A 49 -2.32 4.37 -12.42
CA LYS A 49 -1.84 3.50 -11.32
C LYS A 49 -2.45 2.09 -11.35
N SER A 50 -3.78 1.98 -11.35
CA SER A 50 -4.47 0.68 -11.33
C SER A 50 -4.22 -0.10 -12.64
N THR A 51 -4.11 0.58 -13.78
CA THR A 51 -3.75 -0.05 -15.06
C THR A 51 -2.35 -0.67 -15.01
N LEU A 52 -1.36 0.07 -14.51
CA LEU A 52 0.00 -0.44 -14.30
C LEU A 52 0.01 -1.60 -13.30
N ALA A 53 -0.70 -1.48 -12.17
CA ALA A 53 -0.78 -2.51 -11.15
C ALA A 53 -1.32 -3.82 -11.70
N CYS A 54 -2.41 -3.78 -12.47
CA CYS A 54 -3.01 -4.96 -13.11
C CYS A 54 -2.05 -5.59 -14.13
N ALA A 55 -1.45 -4.79 -15.02
CA ALA A 55 -0.50 -5.27 -16.02
C ALA A 55 0.74 -5.92 -15.37
N LEU A 56 1.27 -5.29 -14.32
CA LEU A 56 2.38 -5.81 -13.54
C LEU A 56 2.03 -7.13 -12.85
N CYS A 57 0.85 -7.21 -12.22
CA CYS A 57 0.37 -8.43 -11.57
C CYS A 57 0.25 -9.58 -12.58
N GLN A 58 -0.31 -9.33 -13.76
CA GLN A 58 -0.40 -10.31 -14.84
C GLN A 58 0.99 -10.76 -15.32
N ALA A 59 1.92 -9.82 -15.47
CA ALA A 59 3.29 -10.09 -15.88
C ALA A 59 4.06 -10.94 -14.84
N LEU A 60 3.85 -10.70 -13.55
CA LEU A 60 4.43 -11.50 -12.46
C LEU A 60 3.83 -12.90 -12.40
N TYR A 61 2.51 -13.00 -12.49
CA TYR A 61 1.80 -14.29 -12.54
C TYR A 61 2.32 -15.17 -13.68
N SER A 62 2.48 -14.60 -14.88
CA SER A 62 3.00 -15.32 -16.05
C SER A 62 4.44 -15.82 -15.89
N ARG A 63 5.17 -15.31 -14.88
CA ARG A 63 6.53 -15.75 -14.50
C ARG A 63 6.55 -16.66 -13.28
N GLY A 64 5.39 -17.17 -12.86
CA GLY A 64 5.26 -18.01 -11.67
C GLY A 64 5.51 -17.26 -10.36
N LYS A 65 5.32 -15.93 -10.34
CA LYS A 65 5.48 -15.11 -9.13
C LYS A 65 4.13 -14.73 -8.56
N LEU A 66 3.99 -14.91 -7.24
CA LEU A 66 2.80 -14.58 -6.49
C LEU A 66 2.81 -13.08 -6.13
N ALA A 67 1.82 -12.36 -6.65
CA ALA A 67 1.60 -10.95 -6.38
C ALA A 67 0.16 -10.68 -5.95
N TYR A 68 -0.05 -9.61 -5.20
CA TYR A 68 -1.39 -9.19 -4.77
C TYR A 68 -1.52 -7.67 -4.84
N ILE A 69 -2.66 -7.17 -5.32
CA ILE A 69 -2.91 -5.73 -5.49
C ILE A 69 -3.74 -5.19 -4.32
N LEU A 70 -3.22 -4.16 -3.65
CA LEU A 70 -3.97 -3.31 -2.73
C LEU A 70 -4.34 -2.01 -3.45
N ASP A 71 -5.51 -1.96 -4.06
CA ASP A 71 -6.05 -0.75 -4.68
C ASP A 71 -6.80 0.12 -3.66
N GLY A 72 -6.55 1.42 -3.70
CA GLY A 72 -7.10 2.38 -2.74
C GLY A 72 -8.63 2.41 -2.68
N ASP A 73 -9.33 2.15 -3.79
CA ASP A 73 -10.80 2.11 -3.79
C ASP A 73 -11.29 0.76 -3.24
N ASN A 74 -10.65 -0.35 -3.64
CA ASN A 74 -11.00 -1.69 -3.15
C ASN A 74 -10.87 -1.82 -1.63
N VAL A 75 -9.77 -1.30 -1.06
CA VAL A 75 -9.55 -1.35 0.39
C VAL A 75 -10.61 -0.53 1.16
N ARG A 76 -11.12 0.55 0.55
CA ARG A 76 -12.21 1.38 1.12
C ARG A 76 -13.58 0.70 1.12
N HIS A 77 -13.78 -0.36 0.34
CA HIS A 77 -14.99 -1.17 0.45
C HIS A 77 -14.97 -2.15 1.64
N GLY A 78 -13.81 -2.36 2.27
CA GLY A 78 -13.61 -3.36 3.33
C GLY A 78 -12.92 -2.80 4.57
N LEU A 79 -11.57 -2.94 4.59
CA LEU A 79 -10.72 -2.58 5.73
C LEU A 79 -10.81 -1.11 6.12
N ASN A 80 -10.97 -0.22 5.13
CA ASN A 80 -10.95 1.23 5.31
C ASN A 80 -12.33 1.86 5.06
N ARG A 81 -13.42 1.09 5.23
CA ARG A 81 -14.79 1.57 4.98
C ARG A 81 -15.26 2.68 5.91
N ASP A 82 -14.62 2.79 7.08
CA ASP A 82 -14.87 3.80 8.10
C ASP A 82 -14.21 5.15 7.80
N LEU A 83 -13.30 5.21 6.82
CA LEU A 83 -12.50 6.40 6.52
C LEU A 83 -13.13 7.25 5.42
N SER A 84 -13.23 8.56 5.65
CA SER A 84 -13.63 9.53 4.63
C SER A 84 -12.43 9.96 3.76
N PHE A 85 -12.56 11.12 3.11
CA PHE A 85 -11.55 11.74 2.25
C PHE A 85 -10.91 13.00 2.86
N LYS A 86 -11.11 13.25 4.16
CA LYS A 86 -10.38 14.29 4.91
C LYS A 86 -8.88 13.98 5.01
N ALA A 87 -8.06 14.98 5.35
CA ALA A 87 -6.61 14.83 5.36
C ALA A 87 -6.14 13.77 6.36
N GLU A 88 -6.71 13.77 7.56
CA GLU A 88 -6.48 12.80 8.63
C GLU A 88 -6.87 11.37 8.21
N ASP A 89 -8.04 11.21 7.58
CA ASP A 89 -8.52 9.91 7.10
C ASP A 89 -7.70 9.40 5.92
N ARG A 90 -7.14 10.29 5.10
CA ARG A 90 -6.18 9.92 4.05
C ARG A 90 -4.88 9.42 4.65
N ALA A 91 -4.35 10.09 5.68
CA ALA A 91 -3.15 9.64 6.38
C ALA A 91 -3.37 8.27 7.03
N GLU A 92 -4.49 8.07 7.72
CA GLU A 92 -4.84 6.77 8.32
C GLU A 92 -5.06 5.68 7.26
N ASN A 93 -5.69 6.01 6.13
CA ASN A 93 -5.85 5.09 5.01
C ASN A 93 -4.49 4.61 4.49
N ILE A 94 -3.53 5.52 4.31
CA ILE A 94 -2.16 5.17 3.89
C ILE A 94 -1.45 4.35 4.96
N ARG A 95 -1.55 4.73 6.23
CA ARG A 95 -0.95 3.98 7.35
C ARG A 95 -1.44 2.53 7.39
N ARG A 96 -2.76 2.29 7.31
CA ARG A 96 -3.35 0.94 7.30
C ARG A 96 -2.88 0.12 6.11
N ILE A 97 -2.87 0.73 4.91
CA ILE A 97 -2.39 0.05 3.69
C ILE A 97 -0.89 -0.28 3.80
N GLY A 98 -0.07 0.61 4.38
CA GLY A 98 1.35 0.37 4.64
C GLY A 98 1.59 -0.84 5.54
N GLU A 99 0.87 -0.95 6.66
CA GLU A 99 0.97 -2.09 7.57
C GLU A 99 0.51 -3.40 6.91
N VAL A 100 -0.58 -3.37 6.14
CA VAL A 100 -1.04 -4.56 5.40
C VAL A 100 -0.03 -4.96 4.32
N ALA A 101 0.52 -4.00 3.58
CA ALA A 101 1.54 -4.25 2.57
C ALA A 101 2.81 -4.88 3.17
N LYS A 102 3.22 -4.42 4.36
CA LYS A 102 4.29 -5.03 5.15
C LYS A 102 3.98 -6.49 5.49
N LEU A 103 2.76 -6.82 5.92
CA LEU A 103 2.37 -8.21 6.19
C LEU A 103 2.44 -9.09 4.95
N PHE A 104 2.01 -8.59 3.77
CA PHE A 104 2.17 -9.32 2.51
C PHE A 104 3.64 -9.55 2.15
N ALA A 105 4.50 -8.53 2.29
CA ALA A 105 5.93 -8.67 2.04
C ALA A 105 6.60 -9.65 3.02
N ASP A 106 6.21 -9.62 4.30
CA ASP A 106 6.66 -10.60 5.31
C ASP A 106 6.18 -12.03 4.99
N ALA A 107 5.02 -12.17 4.36
CA ALA A 107 4.51 -13.43 3.84
C ALA A 107 5.26 -13.95 2.59
N GLY A 108 6.19 -13.16 2.05
CA GLY A 108 6.93 -13.49 0.83
C GLY A 108 6.22 -13.08 -0.46
N ILE A 109 5.10 -12.36 -0.38
CA ILE A 109 4.29 -11.93 -1.54
C ILE A 109 4.82 -10.60 -2.10
N ILE A 110 4.76 -10.43 -3.41
CA ILE A 110 5.00 -9.13 -4.07
C ILE A 110 3.71 -8.31 -3.95
N CYS A 111 3.65 -7.42 -2.96
CA CYS A 111 2.50 -6.57 -2.72
C CYS A 111 2.55 -5.32 -3.60
N ILE A 112 1.53 -5.10 -4.42
CA ILE A 112 1.43 -3.92 -5.29
C ILE A 112 0.38 -2.98 -4.69
N ALA A 113 0.82 -1.91 -4.03
CA ALA A 113 -0.08 -0.88 -3.51
C ALA A 113 -0.33 0.19 -4.57
N SER A 114 -1.59 0.32 -5.03
CA SER A 114 -2.02 1.31 -6.02
C SER A 114 -2.88 2.37 -5.34
N VAL A 115 -2.26 3.47 -4.90
CA VAL A 115 -2.90 4.49 -4.06
C VAL A 115 -2.44 5.89 -4.43
N ILE A 116 -3.31 6.90 -4.32
CA ILE A 116 -2.92 8.30 -4.61
C ILE A 116 -1.75 8.73 -3.73
N SER A 117 -1.82 8.42 -2.41
CA SER A 117 -0.76 8.67 -1.42
C SER A 117 -0.04 10.03 -1.58
N PRO A 118 -0.78 11.16 -1.58
CA PRO A 118 -0.26 12.45 -2.05
C PRO A 118 0.83 13.03 -1.13
N TYR A 119 0.77 12.73 0.16
CA TYR A 119 1.68 13.31 1.15
C TYR A 119 2.96 12.48 1.26
N ARG A 120 4.10 13.14 1.03
CA ARG A 120 5.43 12.50 1.11
C ARG A 120 5.67 11.87 2.48
N LYS A 121 5.34 12.59 3.56
CA LYS A 121 5.50 12.10 4.94
C LYS A 121 4.83 10.74 5.19
N ASP A 122 3.67 10.49 4.57
CA ASP A 122 2.93 9.24 4.79
C ASP A 122 3.56 8.10 3.98
N ARG A 123 4.11 8.39 2.80
CA ARG A 123 4.89 7.43 2.00
C ARG A 123 6.20 7.07 2.67
N ASP A 124 6.91 8.06 3.23
CA ASP A 124 8.15 7.86 3.98
C ASP A 124 7.90 7.03 5.25
N ALA A 125 6.77 7.27 5.94
CA ALA A 125 6.35 6.45 7.07
C ALA A 125 6.06 5.00 6.65
N CYS A 126 5.44 4.76 5.49
CA CYS A 126 5.26 3.40 4.97
C CYS A 126 6.59 2.74 4.59
N ARG A 127 7.52 3.50 4.00
CA ARG A 127 8.86 3.03 3.64
C ARG A 127 9.64 2.58 4.87
N SER A 128 9.57 3.32 5.97
CA SER A 128 10.31 2.99 7.21
C SER A 128 9.76 1.76 7.96
N LEU A 129 8.58 1.26 7.59
CA LEU A 129 8.04 0.00 8.13
C LEU A 129 8.76 -1.24 7.58
N LEU A 130 9.51 -1.11 6.49
CA LEU A 130 10.15 -2.22 5.77
C LEU A 130 11.68 -2.14 5.83
N PRO A 131 12.38 -3.29 5.73
CA PRO A 131 13.82 -3.31 5.52
C PRO A 131 14.25 -2.53 4.28
N GLU A 132 15.50 -2.06 4.26
CA GLU A 132 16.08 -1.42 3.08
C GLU A 132 16.02 -2.36 1.87
N GLY A 133 15.58 -1.82 0.73
CA GLY A 133 15.40 -2.56 -0.52
C GLY A 133 14.03 -3.24 -0.69
N ASP A 134 13.24 -3.42 0.37
CA ASP A 134 11.93 -4.09 0.29
C ASP A 134 10.77 -3.13 -0.08
N PHE A 135 11.01 -1.82 -0.15
CA PHE A 135 10.03 -0.81 -0.55
C PHE A 135 10.46 -0.07 -1.82
N ILE A 136 9.76 -0.35 -2.91
CA ILE A 136 10.01 0.17 -4.25
C ILE A 136 8.92 1.20 -4.58
N GLU A 137 9.24 2.48 -4.49
CA GLU A 137 8.30 3.56 -4.83
C GLU A 137 8.33 3.85 -6.32
N VAL A 138 7.15 3.83 -6.95
CA VAL A 138 6.95 4.06 -8.37
C VAL A 138 6.03 5.27 -8.54
N PHE A 139 6.58 6.37 -9.07
CA PHE A 139 5.80 7.58 -9.30
C PHE A 139 5.21 7.61 -10.71
N MET A 140 3.88 7.61 -10.79
CA MET A 140 3.14 7.86 -12.02
C MET A 140 3.15 9.37 -12.32
N ASN A 141 4.25 9.84 -12.90
CA ASN A 141 4.46 11.24 -13.25
C ASN A 141 3.69 11.65 -14.51
N VAL A 142 2.36 11.77 -14.38
CA VAL A 142 1.48 12.21 -15.46
C VAL A 142 0.96 13.62 -15.12
N PRO A 143 1.08 14.61 -16.03
CA PRO A 143 0.56 15.96 -15.82
C PRO A 143 -0.92 15.98 -15.46
N LEU A 144 -1.32 16.94 -14.62
CA LEU A 144 -2.70 17.13 -14.19
C LEU A 144 -3.65 17.30 -15.38
N GLN A 145 -3.25 18.07 -16.39
CA GLN A 145 -4.06 18.33 -17.59
C GLN A 145 -4.39 17.03 -18.34
N ILE A 146 -3.45 16.07 -18.39
CA ILE A 146 -3.67 14.77 -19.02
C ILE A 146 -4.59 13.91 -18.14
N CYS A 147 -4.41 13.95 -16.82
CA CYS A 147 -5.27 13.24 -15.87
C CYS A 147 -6.72 13.74 -15.94
N GLU A 148 -6.92 15.06 -15.98
CA GLU A 148 -8.22 15.72 -16.16
C GLU A 148 -8.84 15.42 -17.52
N ALA A 149 -8.05 15.36 -18.60
CA ALA A 149 -8.55 15.00 -19.92
C ALA A 149 -9.05 13.54 -19.99
N ARG A 150 -8.40 12.63 -19.24
CA ARG A 150 -8.80 11.22 -19.18
C ARG A 150 -10.07 11.00 -18.36
N ASP A 151 -10.16 11.65 -17.19
CA ASP A 151 -11.25 11.58 -16.19
C ASP A 151 -12.17 10.33 -16.25
N PRO A 152 -11.62 9.11 -16.14
CA PRO A 152 -12.37 7.88 -16.41
C PRO A 152 -13.51 7.62 -15.41
N LYS A 153 -13.45 8.28 -14.25
CA LYS A 153 -14.43 8.17 -13.16
C LYS A 153 -15.30 9.42 -13.02
N GLY A 154 -15.12 10.44 -13.87
CA GLY A 154 -15.84 11.71 -13.75
C GLY A 154 -15.48 12.56 -12.52
N LEU A 155 -14.42 12.21 -11.79
CA LEU A 155 -14.05 12.83 -10.52
C LEU A 155 -13.55 14.26 -10.73
N TYR A 156 -12.77 14.51 -11.79
CA TYR A 156 -12.29 15.86 -12.06
C TYR A 156 -13.44 16.79 -12.43
N LYS A 157 -14.40 16.33 -13.25
CA LYS A 157 -15.63 17.09 -13.52
C LYS A 157 -16.42 17.42 -12.25
N LEU A 158 -16.59 16.45 -11.35
CA LEU A 158 -17.29 16.66 -10.08
C LEU A 158 -16.55 17.66 -9.17
N ALA A 159 -15.22 17.62 -9.12
CA ALA A 159 -14.42 18.56 -8.35
C ALA A 159 -14.48 19.98 -8.91
N ARG A 160 -14.39 20.14 -10.24
CA ARG A 160 -14.55 21.45 -10.91
C ARG A 160 -15.94 22.04 -10.69
N ALA A 161 -16.97 21.20 -10.54
CA ALA A 161 -18.33 21.60 -10.19
C ALA A 161 -18.55 21.82 -8.68
N GLY A 162 -17.52 21.70 -7.83
CA GLY A 162 -17.61 21.88 -6.38
C GLY A 162 -18.39 20.79 -5.65
N LYS A 163 -18.69 19.65 -6.30
CA LYS A 163 -19.48 18.56 -5.72
C LYS A 163 -18.64 17.63 -4.84
N ILE A 164 -17.34 17.55 -5.09
CA ILE A 164 -16.37 16.77 -4.30
C ILE A 164 -15.07 17.55 -4.13
N ASN A 165 -14.30 17.23 -3.09
CA ASN A 165 -13.01 17.85 -2.81
C ASN A 165 -11.88 16.79 -2.81
N GLY A 166 -10.68 17.18 -3.27
CA GLY A 166 -9.46 16.38 -3.16
C GLY A 166 -9.29 15.24 -4.17
N VAL A 167 -9.43 15.56 -5.46
CA VAL A 167 -9.19 14.66 -6.61
C VAL A 167 -7.78 14.83 -7.16
#